data_AF-A0A075I1M6-F1
#
_entry.id   AF-A0A075I1M6-F1
#
_cell.length_a   1.000
_cell.length_b   1.000
_cell.length_c   1.000
_cell.angle_alpha   90.00
_cell.angle_beta   90.00
_cell.angle_gamma   90.00
#
_symmetry.space_group_name_H-M   'P 1'
#
loop_
_entity.id
_entity.type
_entity.pdbx_description
1 polymer ?
#
loop_
_entity_poly.entity_id
_entity_poly.type
_entity_poly.pdbx_seq_one_letter_code
_entity_poly.pdbx_strand_id
1 'polypeptide(L)'
;MAQAVAKTAATYEDTVEALRDLTLSGYTRSGREKLGDLIDQVNLAEHESDLAESRAAGFVFSIGEDDPLAAVHMYRVLQRLDDVSNACETAANGFLPMVYN
;
A
#
# COMPACT_ATOMS: atom_id res chain seq x y z
N MET A 1 1.14 -6.32 10.79
CA MET A 1 0.43 -6.34 9.50
C MET A 1 -0.63 -5.24 9.42
N ALA A 2 -1.74 -5.32 10.16
CA ALA A 2 -2.84 -4.34 10.05
C ALA A 2 -2.39 -2.85 10.17
N GLN A 3 -1.42 -2.54 11.02
CA GLN A 3 -0.85 -1.19 11.13
C GLN A 3 -0.09 -0.74 9.87
N ALA A 4 0.62 -1.65 9.20
CA ALA A 4 1.32 -1.35 7.96
C ALA A 4 0.31 -1.06 6.83
N VAL A 5 -0.71 -1.92 6.69
CA VAL A 5 -1.81 -1.71 5.74
C VAL A 5 -2.54 -0.39 6.00
N ALA A 6 -2.85 -0.08 7.27
CA ALA A 6 -3.49 1.18 7.64
C ALA A 6 -2.62 2.40 7.28
N LYS A 7 -1.30 2.30 7.45
CA LYS A 7 -0.35 3.34 7.03
C LYS A 7 -0.39 3.52 5.51
N THR A 8 -0.31 2.44 4.72
CA THR A 8 -0.39 2.51 3.25
C THR A 8 -1.69 3.16 2.78
N ALA A 9 -2.82 2.78 3.38
CA ALA A 9 -4.13 3.37 3.06
C ALA A 9 -4.20 4.86 3.41
N ALA A 10 -3.66 5.28 4.56
CA ALA A 10 -3.62 6.69 4.96
C ALA A 10 -2.70 7.52 4.03
N THR A 11 -1.53 6.99 3.65
CA THR A 11 -0.64 7.67 2.70
C THR A 11 -1.29 7.77 1.31
N TYR A 12 -2.05 6.76 0.91
CA TYR A 12 -2.85 6.83 -0.33
C TYR A 12 -3.95 7.89 -0.25
N GLU A 13 -4.63 8.04 0.89
CA GLU A 13 -5.62 9.11 1.12
C GLU A 13 -4.99 10.50 0.88
N ASP A 14 -3.83 10.77 1.50
CA ASP A 14 -3.07 12.00 1.28
C ASP A 14 -2.69 12.20 -0.21
N THR A 15 -2.40 11.11 -0.92
CA THR A 15 -2.08 11.10 -2.36
C THR A 15 -3.29 11.53 -3.20
N VAL A 16 -4.48 11.04 -2.86
CA VAL A 16 -5.73 11.44 -3.53
C VAL A 16 -6.05 12.91 -3.26
N GLU A 17 -5.80 13.40 -2.04
CA GLU A 17 -5.94 14.82 -1.73
C GLU A 17 -4.98 15.69 -2.55
N ALA A 18 -3.72 15.29 -2.69
CA ALA A 18 -2.75 15.99 -3.51
C ALA A 18 -3.14 16.00 -4.99
N LEU A 19 -3.71 14.90 -5.51
CA LEU A 19 -4.26 14.85 -6.86
C LEU A 19 -5.40 15.86 -7.04
N ARG A 20 -6.36 15.92 -6.10
CA ARG A 20 -7.44 16.92 -6.12
C ARG A 20 -6.87 18.32 -6.20
N ASP A 21 -5.95 18.67 -5.31
CA ASP A 21 -5.35 20.00 -5.26
C ASP A 21 -4.56 20.33 -6.54
N LEU A 22 -3.85 19.34 -7.12
CA LEU A 22 -3.16 19.48 -8.40
C LEU A 22 -4.14 19.86 -9.52
N THR A 23 -5.28 19.17 -9.62
CA THR A 23 -6.29 19.44 -10.65
C THR A 23 -6.94 20.81 -10.49
N LEU A 24 -7.14 21.28 -9.25
CA LEU A 24 -7.69 22.61 -8.96
C LEU A 24 -6.67 23.75 -9.20
N SER A 25 -5.38 23.46 -9.04
CA SER A 25 -4.30 24.44 -9.23
C SER A 25 -3.87 24.63 -10.69
N GLY A 26 -4.42 23.85 -11.63
CA GLY A 26 -4.02 23.90 -13.03
C GLY A 26 -2.68 23.22 -13.32
N TYR A 27 -2.37 22.12 -12.62
CA TYR A 27 -1.19 21.29 -12.85
C TYR A 27 0.15 22.02 -12.61
N THR A 28 0.25 22.78 -11.51
CA THR A 28 1.49 23.45 -11.13
C THR A 28 2.65 22.47 -10.95
N ARG A 29 3.87 22.94 -11.24
CA ARG A 29 5.09 22.14 -11.03
C ARG A 29 5.23 21.62 -9.60
N SER A 30 5.04 22.49 -8.61
CA SER A 30 5.12 22.11 -7.19
C SER A 30 4.04 21.11 -6.79
N GLY A 31 2.85 21.19 -7.38
CA GLY A 31 1.80 20.19 -7.18
C GLY A 31 2.18 18.82 -7.74
N ARG A 32 2.82 18.77 -8.91
CA ARG A 32 3.31 17.52 -9.51
C ARG A 32 4.44 16.89 -8.69
N GLU A 33 5.38 17.70 -8.20
CA GLU A 33 6.45 17.26 -7.30
C GLU A 33 5.85 16.66 -6.02
N LYS A 34 4.91 17.35 -5.36
CA LYS A 34 4.20 16.83 -4.18
C LYS A 34 3.47 15.51 -4.47
N LEU A 35 2.76 15.42 -5.60
CA LEU A 35 2.05 14.20 -5.99
C LEU A 35 3.03 13.04 -6.21
N GLY A 36 4.16 13.28 -6.88
CA GLY A 36 5.22 12.28 -7.06
C GLY A 36 5.80 11.79 -5.73
N ASP A 37 6.15 12.71 -4.84
CA ASP A 37 6.69 12.37 -3.51
C ASP A 37 5.73 11.50 -2.68
N LEU A 38 4.41 11.72 -2.83
CA LEU A 38 3.39 10.92 -2.15
C LEU A 38 3.22 9.54 -2.78
N ILE A 39 3.27 9.42 -4.11
CA ILE A 39 3.27 8.12 -4.80
C ILE A 39 4.46 7.27 -4.33
N ASP A 40 5.66 7.86 -4.26
CA ASP A 40 6.85 7.17 -3.75
C ASP A 40 6.68 6.71 -2.30
N GLN A 41 6.00 7.51 -1.46
CA GLN A 41 5.69 7.13 -0.08
C GLN A 41 4.67 6.00 0.00
N VAL A 42 3.66 5.94 -0.88
CA VAL A 42 2.73 4.80 -0.95
C VAL A 42 3.49 3.53 -1.31
N ASN A 43 4.37 3.58 -2.33
CA ASN A 43 5.19 2.45 -2.74
C ASN A 43 6.10 1.95 -1.61
N LEU A 44 6.70 2.87 -0.84
CA LEU A 44 7.50 2.50 0.33
C LEU A 44 6.65 1.86 1.43
N ALA A 45 5.45 2.38 1.69
CA ALA A 45 4.55 1.85 2.71
C ALA A 45 3.99 0.48 2.34
N GLU A 46 3.67 0.24 1.06
CA GLU A 46 3.31 -1.07 0.53
C GLU A 46 4.46 -2.06 0.70
N HIS A 47 5.70 -1.68 0.38
CA HIS A 47 6.84 -2.56 0.59
C HIS A 47 7.03 -2.95 2.08
N GLU A 48 6.75 -2.03 3.00
CA GLU A 48 6.74 -2.33 4.44
C GLU A 48 5.60 -3.29 4.83
N SER A 49 4.45 -3.21 4.15
CA SER A 49 3.31 -4.14 4.28
C SER A 49 3.70 -5.55 3.84
N ASP A 50 4.29 -5.70 2.66
CA ASP A 50 4.82 -6.97 2.13
C ASP A 50 5.77 -7.65 3.12
N LEU A 51 6.73 -6.89 3.66
CA LEU A 51 7.67 -7.40 4.65
C LEU A 51 6.96 -7.85 5.94
N ALA A 52 5.87 -7.18 6.32
CA ALA A 52 5.06 -7.57 7.46
C ALA A 52 4.21 -8.82 7.18
N GLU A 53 3.69 -8.97 5.97
CA GLU A 53 2.98 -10.17 5.51
C GLU A 53 3.92 -11.38 5.52
N SER A 54 5.10 -11.26 4.90
CA SER A 54 6.11 -12.33 4.84
C SER A 54 6.50 -12.83 6.22
N ARG A 55 6.76 -11.92 7.18
CA ARG A 55 7.06 -12.28 8.58
C ARG A 55 5.87 -12.98 9.25
N ALA A 56 4.66 -12.49 9.03
CA ALA A 56 3.45 -13.08 9.62
C ALA A 56 3.14 -14.46 9.05
N ALA A 57 3.31 -14.65 7.74
CA ALA A 57 3.18 -15.94 7.08
C ALA A 57 4.20 -16.96 7.61
N GLY A 58 5.47 -16.56 7.73
CA GLY A 58 6.52 -17.39 8.33
C GLY A 58 6.17 -17.84 9.74
N PHE A 59 5.62 -16.94 10.57
CA PHE A 59 5.15 -17.29 11.91
C PHE A 59 3.99 -18.29 11.86
N VAL A 60 2.95 -18.04 11.06
CA VAL A 60 1.78 -18.93 10.91
C VAL A 60 2.20 -20.35 10.52
N PHE A 61 3.10 -20.50 9.56
CA PHE A 61 3.57 -21.82 9.14
C PHE A 61 4.52 -22.48 10.15
N SER A 62 5.27 -21.71 10.93
CA SER A 62 6.16 -22.27 11.96
C SER A 62 5.43 -22.91 13.16
N ILE A 63 4.17 -22.54 13.39
CA ILE A 63 3.33 -23.07 14.48
C ILE A 63 2.16 -23.93 13.97
N GLY A 64 2.03 -24.07 12.66
CA GLY A 64 0.87 -24.66 12.00
C GLY A 64 1.02 -26.14 11.61
N GLU A 65 2.09 -26.81 12.02
CA GLU A 65 2.37 -28.20 11.62
C GLU A 65 1.27 -29.17 12.06
N ASP A 66 0.72 -28.96 13.26
CA ASP A 66 -0.31 -29.84 13.85
C ASP A 66 -1.72 -29.57 13.30
N ASP A 67 -1.97 -28.39 12.71
CA ASP A 67 -3.23 -28.05 12.03
C ASP A 67 -2.95 -27.25 10.73
N PRO A 68 -2.58 -27.96 9.65
CA PRO A 68 -2.22 -27.31 8.38
C PRO A 68 -3.38 -26.55 7.74
N LEU A 69 -4.62 -26.98 7.97
CA LEU A 69 -5.80 -26.32 7.40
C LEU A 69 -6.04 -24.97 8.07
N ALA A 70 -5.94 -24.89 9.39
CA ALA A 70 -6.00 -23.63 10.12
C ALA A 70 -4.88 -22.67 9.70
N ALA A 71 -3.65 -23.19 9.51
CA ALA A 71 -2.52 -22.38 9.04
C ALA A 71 -2.78 -21.76 7.65
N VAL A 72 -3.30 -22.54 6.70
CA VAL A 72 -3.68 -22.04 5.36
C VAL A 72 -4.78 -20.99 5.46
N HIS A 73 -5.79 -21.18 6.30
CA HIS A 73 -6.85 -20.19 6.50
C HIS A 73 -6.32 -18.88 7.08
N MET A 74 -5.42 -18.96 8.06
CA MET A 74 -4.76 -17.77 8.64
C MET A 74 -3.89 -17.05 7.63
N TYR A 75 -3.10 -17.79 6.83
CA TYR A 75 -2.31 -17.19 5.76
C TYR A 75 -3.21 -16.44 4.76
N ARG A 76 -4.37 -17.01 4.42
CA ARG A 76 -5.33 -16.35 3.52
C ARG A 76 -5.88 -15.04 4.08
N VAL A 77 -6.03 -14.91 5.41
CA VAL A 77 -6.39 -13.62 6.04
C VAL A 77 -5.27 -12.59 5.87
N LEU A 78 -4.00 -13.00 6.00
CA LEU A 78 -2.86 -12.12 5.76
C LEU A 78 -2.83 -11.62 4.32
N GLN A 79 -3.01 -12.52 3.35
CA GLN A 79 -3.08 -12.16 1.93
C GLN A 79 -4.19 -11.15 1.64
N ARG A 80 -5.37 -11.31 2.27
CA ARG A 80 -6.47 -10.34 2.09
C ARG A 80 -6.20 -8.97 2.72
N LEU A 81 -5.40 -8.92 3.77
CA LEU A 81 -4.94 -7.64 4.32
C LEU A 81 -3.95 -6.99 3.37
N ASP A 82 -3.04 -7.78 2.78
CA ASP A 82 -2.05 -7.30 1.84
C ASP A 82 -2.66 -6.79 0.52
N ASP A 83 -3.67 -7.49 0.00
CA ASP A 83 -4.45 -7.07 -1.18
C ASP A 83 -4.93 -5.60 -1.08
N VAL A 84 -5.19 -5.08 0.14
CA VAL A 84 -5.58 -3.67 0.36
C VAL A 84 -4.41 -2.72 0.12
N SER A 85 -3.22 -3.02 0.65
CA SER A 85 -2.00 -2.23 0.41
C SER A 85 -1.66 -2.18 -1.07
N ASN A 86 -1.75 -3.32 -1.75
CA ASN A 86 -1.39 -3.47 -3.16
C ASN A 86 -2.38 -2.70 -4.05
N ALA A 87 -3.66 -2.66 -3.65
CA ALA A 87 -4.66 -1.83 -4.32
C ALA A 87 -4.38 -0.33 -4.17
N CYS A 88 -3.95 0.12 -2.98
CA CYS A 88 -3.53 1.51 -2.76
C CYS A 88 -2.31 1.88 -3.61
N GLU A 89 -1.29 1.02 -3.66
CA GLU A 89 -0.09 1.19 -4.49
C GLU A 89 -0.44 1.27 -5.97
N THR A 90 -1.18 0.29 -6.48
CA THR A 90 -1.65 0.27 -7.87
C THR A 90 -2.42 1.53 -8.23
N ALA A 91 -3.31 2.00 -7.34
CA ALA A 91 -4.10 3.20 -7.57
C ALA A 91 -3.24 4.48 -7.57
N ALA A 92 -2.27 4.59 -6.66
CA ALA A 92 -1.33 5.72 -6.61
C ALA A 92 -0.45 5.77 -7.88
N ASN A 93 0.11 4.64 -8.27
CA ASN A 93 0.95 4.53 -9.47
C ASN A 93 0.17 4.84 -10.76
N GLY A 94 -1.16 4.69 -10.76
CA GLY A 94 -2.04 5.17 -11.82
C GLY A 94 -1.96 6.69 -12.08
N PHE A 95 -1.45 7.48 -11.14
CA PHE A 95 -1.31 8.94 -11.26
C PHE A 95 0.03 9.38 -11.87
N LEU A 96 1.00 8.48 -12.03
CA LEU A 96 2.33 8.78 -12.61
C LEU A 96 2.29 9.57 -13.93
N PRO A 97 1.35 9.32 -14.88
CA PRO A 97 1.25 10.12 -16.10
C PRO A 97 0.97 11.62 -15.85
N MET A 98 0.45 12.00 -14.69
CA MET A 98 0.22 13.40 -14.32
C MET A 98 1.46 14.07 -13.71
N VAL A 99 2.42 13.28 -13.24
CA VAL A 99 3.68 13.74 -12.66
C VAL A 99 4.72 14.01 -13.76
N TYR A 100 4.84 13.11 -14.74
CA TYR A 100 5.90 13.16 -15.77
C TYR A 100 5.51 13.78 -17.11
N ASN A 101 4.27 14.28 -17.26
CA ASN A 101 3.82 14.96 -18.49
C ASN A 101 4.32 16.40 -18.62
#